data_AF-A0A3B8T1S5-F1
#
_entry.id   AF-A0A3B8T1S5-F1
#
_cell.length_a   1.000
_cell.length_b   1.000
_cell.length_c   1.000
_cell.angle_alpha   90.00
_cell.angle_beta   90.00
_cell.angle_gamma   90.00
#
_symmetry.space_group_name_H-M   'P 1'
#
loop_
_entity.id
_entity.type
_entity.pdbx_description
1 polymer ?
#
loop_
_entity_poly.entity_id
_entity_poly.type
_entity_poly.pdbx_seq_one_letter_code
_entity_poly.pdbx_strand_id
1 'polypeptide(L)' 'LKGEVFFAPEHIKLLIKLWGHERFMREYGHAWQQVVQGIEAQYCIDEFSGVDALIQRYQQLVKGEIPPNQLLFGEF' A
#
# COMPACT_ATOMS: atom_id res chain seq x y z
N LEU A 1 -9.24 1.18 13.34
CA LEU A 1 -8.39 2.17 14.05
C LEU A 1 -8.26 3.41 13.19
N LYS A 2 -8.19 4.59 13.84
CA LYS A 2 -8.24 5.95 13.30
C LYS A 2 -7.09 6.28 12.33
N GLY A 3 -7.03 5.66 11.16
CA GLY A 3 -6.02 5.96 10.13
C GLY A 3 -6.09 7.41 9.66
N GLU A 4 -7.30 7.95 9.47
CA GLU A 4 -7.51 9.32 8.97
C GLU A 4 -6.86 10.43 9.81
N VAL A 5 -6.63 10.20 11.11
CA VAL A 5 -6.12 11.25 12.01
C VAL A 5 -4.58 11.32 12.01
N PHE A 6 -3.89 10.23 11.67
CA PHE A 6 -2.42 10.16 11.73
C PHE A 6 -1.73 10.63 10.45
N PHE A 7 -2.41 10.59 9.31
CA PHE A 7 -1.82 10.91 8.00
C PHE A 7 -2.16 12.32 7.50
N ALA A 8 -2.92 13.10 8.26
CA ALA A 8 -3.19 14.50 7.92
C ALA A 8 -1.93 15.36 8.10
N PRO A 9 -1.49 16.14 7.08
CA PRO A 9 -0.25 16.92 7.12
C PRO A 9 -0.16 17.90 8.29
N GLU A 10 -1.29 18.50 8.67
CA GLU A 10 -1.40 19.43 9.81
C GLU A 10 -1.17 18.72 11.15
N HIS A 11 -1.70 17.51 11.32
CA HIS A 11 -1.53 16.71 12.53
C HIS A 11 -0.10 16.18 12.68
N ILE A 12 0.55 15.83 11.57
CA ILE A 12 1.96 15.42 11.54
C ILE A 12 2.85 16.54 12.09
N LYS A 13 2.65 17.78 11.65
CA LYS A 13 3.41 18.95 12.16
C LYS A 13 3.20 19.18 13.65
N LEU A 14 1.96 19.03 14.13
CA LEU A 14 1.62 19.14 15.55
C LEU A 14 2.30 18.05 16.39
N LEU A 15 2.26 16.80 15.93
CA LEU A 15 2.86 15.67 16.62
C LEU A 15 4.39 15.75 16.65
N ILE A 16 5.04 16.18 15.56
CA ILE A 16 6.49 16.44 15.52
C ILE A 16 6.86 17.52 16.54
N LYS A 17 6.05 18.59 16.65
CA LYS A 17 6.29 19.69 17.60
C LYS A 17 6.06 19.28 19.05
N LEU A 18 5.10 18.40 19.32
CA LEU A 18 4.74 17.94 20.67
C LEU A 18 5.63 16.81 21.19
N TRP A 19 6.02 15.87 20.33
CA TRP A 19 6.75 14.66 20.75
C TRP A 19 8.24 14.71 20.42
N GLY A 20 8.68 15.65 19.58
CA GLY A 20 10.02 15.67 19.03
C GLY A 20 10.16 14.69 17.87
N HIS A 21 11.10 15.00 16.96
CA HIS A 21 11.24 14.30 15.68
C HIS A 21 11.53 12.80 15.85
N GLU A 22 12.43 12.42 16.76
CA GLU A 22 12.82 11.02 16.96
C GLU A 22 11.67 10.15 17.48
N ARG A 23 10.90 10.66 18.44
CA ARG A 23 9.76 9.93 19.01
C ARG A 23 8.62 9.83 18.00
N PHE A 24 8.38 10.89 17.24
CA PHE A 24 7.41 10.87 16.15
C PHE A 24 7.77 9.83 15.10
N MET A 25 9.01 9.78 14.62
CA MET A 25 9.44 8.81 13.60
C MET A 25 9.26 7.36 14.06
N ARG A 26 9.51 7.07 15.34
CA ARG A 26 9.32 5.72 15.91
C ARG A 26 7.85 5.33 15.95
N GLU A 27 6.98 6.17 16.51
CA GLU A 27 5.54 5.88 16.63
C GLU A 27 4.86 5.87 15.25
N TYR A 28 5.24 6.79 14.37
CA TYR A 28 4.75 6.89 13.00
C TYR A 28 5.16 5.67 12.17
N GLY A 29 6.43 5.25 12.26
CA GLY A 29 6.92 4.03 11.62
C GLY A 29 6.20 2.78 12.13
N HIS A 30 5.98 2.67 13.45
CA HIS A 30 5.24 1.56 14.04
C HIS A 30 3.77 1.52 13.58
N ALA A 31 3.10 2.68 13.52
CA ALA A 31 1.75 2.77 12.97
C ALA A 31 1.69 2.36 11.49
N TRP A 32 2.67 2.80 10.69
CA TRP A 32 2.80 2.36 9.30
C TRP A 32 3.04 0.86 9.17
N GLN A 33 3.89 0.26 10.01
CA GLN A 33 4.10 -1.19 10.00
C GLN A 33 2.82 -1.97 10.28
N GLN A 34 1.98 -1.52 11.20
CA GLN A 34 0.68 -2.17 11.46
C GLN A 34 -0.28 -2.05 10.27
N VAL A 35 -0.27 -0.90 9.58
CA VAL A 35 -1.06 -0.71 8.37
C VAL A 35 -0.53 -1.61 7.24
N VAL A 36 0.79 -1.66 7.04
CA VAL A 36 1.43 -2.54 6.05
C VAL A 36 1.09 -3.99 6.33
N GLN A 37 1.23 -4.48 7.57
CA GLN A 37 0.86 -5.86 7.91
C GLN A 37 -0.62 -6.18 7.64
N GLY A 38 -1.52 -5.21 7.80
CA GLY A 38 -2.94 -5.39 7.48
C GLY A 38 -3.23 -5.39 5.97
N ILE A 39 -2.43 -4.67 5.20
CA ILE A 39 -2.55 -4.54 3.74
C ILE A 39 -1.87 -5.71 3.03
N GLU A 40 -0.63 -6.04 3.41
CA GLU A 40 0.21 -7.06 2.77
C GLU A 40 -0.45 -8.44 2.77
N ALA A 41 -1.19 -8.78 3.83
CA ALA A 41 -1.94 -10.03 3.91
C ALA A 41 -3.17 -10.08 2.96
N GLN A 42 -3.61 -8.93 2.43
CA GLN A 42 -4.82 -8.82 1.61
C GLN A 42 -4.54 -8.67 0.11
N TYR A 43 -3.30 -8.34 -0.27
CA TYR A 43 -2.92 -8.15 -1.66
C TYR A 43 -1.89 -9.19 -2.10
N CYS A 44 -2.16 -9.86 -3.22
CA CYS A 44 -1.20 -10.74 -3.87
C CYS A 44 -0.62 -10.00 -5.08
N ILE A 45 0.68 -9.71 -5.06
CA ILE A 45 1.35 -9.10 -6.20
C ILE A 45 1.67 -10.22 -7.19
N ASP A 46 1.19 -10.06 -8.43
CA ASP A 46 1.50 -10.95 -9.53
C ASP A 46 2.36 -10.20 -10.55
N GLU A 47 3.65 -10.52 -10.52
CA GLU A 47 4.68 -9.94 -11.38
C GLU A 47 4.73 -10.68 -12.72
N PHE A 48 4.65 -9.93 -13.82
CA PHE A 48 4.77 -10.48 -15.17
C PHE A 48 5.69 -9.61 -16.02
N SER A 49 6.33 -10.22 -17.01
CA SER A 49 7.24 -9.51 -17.91
C SER A 49 6.89 -9.81 -19.37
N GLY A 50 6.99 -8.77 -20.21
CA GLY A 50 6.79 -8.86 -21.64
C GLY A 50 5.35 -8.56 -22.10
N VAL A 51 5.27 -8.12 -23.36
CA VAL A 51 4.04 -7.61 -23.99
C VAL A 51 2.96 -8.69 -24.12
N ASP A 52 3.33 -9.94 -24.42
CA ASP A 52 2.38 -11.05 -24.51
C ASP A 52 1.68 -11.33 -23.16
N ALA A 53 2.43 -11.28 -22.06
CA ALA A 53 1.90 -11.50 -20.72
C ALA A 53 0.95 -10.37 -20.29
N LEU A 54 1.25 -9.12 -20.69
CA LEU A 54 0.34 -7.99 -20.49
C LEU A 54 -1.01 -8.20 -21.19
N ILE A 55 -0.97 -8.56 -22.47
CA ILE A 55 -2.19 -8.76 -23.27
C ILE A 55 -3.03 -9.88 -22.67
N GLN A 56 -2.39 -10.98 -22.27
CA GLN A 56 -3.07 -12.11 -21.64
C GLN A 56 -3.75 -11.72 -20.32
N ARG A 57 -3.04 -10.98 -19.44
CA ARG A 57 -3.59 -10.51 -18.16
C ARG A 57 -4.68 -9.47 -18.32
N TYR A 58 -4.56 -8.59 -19.31
CA TYR A 58 -5.61 -7.64 -19.65
C TYR A 58 -6.88 -8.36 -20.10
N GLN A 59 -6.77 -9.39 -20.94
CA GLN A 59 -7.93 -10.20 -21.35
C GLN A 59 -8.58 -10.94 -20.18
N GLN A 60 -7.79 -11.50 -19.25
CA GLN A 60 -8.29 -12.14 -18.04
C GLN A 60 -8.99 -11.14 -17.10
N LEU A 61 -8.47 -9.92 -17.00
CA LEU A 61 -9.07 -8.83 -16.22
C LEU A 61 -10.44 -8.43 -16.80
N VAL A 62 -10.56 -8.26 -18.12
CA VAL A 62 -11.82 -7.95 -18.80
C VAL A 62 -12.85 -9.08 -18.64
N LYS A 63 -12.42 -10.33 -18.55
CA LYS A 63 -13.28 -11.49 -18.29
C LYS A 63 -13.66 -11.65 -16.81
N GLY A 64 -13.06 -10.89 -15.90
CA GLY A 64 -13.28 -11.02 -14.46
C GLY A 64 -12.64 -12.27 -13.84
N GLU A 65 -11.64 -12.85 -14.49
CA GLU A 65 -10.91 -14.04 -14.00
C GLU A 65 -9.84 -13.67 -12.97
N ILE A 66 -9.58 -12.36 -12.78
CA ILE A 66 -8.59 -11.85 -11.83
C ILE A 66 -9.33 -11.32 -10.59
N PRO A 67 -9.07 -11.90 -9.40
CA PRO A 67 -9.66 -11.40 -8.16
C PRO A 67 -9.22 -9.96 -7.88
N PRO A 68 -10.08 -9.13 -7.28
CA PRO A 68 -9.81 -7.70 -7.02
C PRO A 68 -8.66 -7.46 -6.03
N ASN A 69 -8.23 -8.51 -5.35
CA ASN A 69 -7.14 -8.52 -4.39
C ASN A 69 -5.78 -8.79 -5.05
N GLN A 70 -5.74 -9.00 -6.37
CA GLN A 70 -4.52 -9.29 -7.11
C GLN A 70 -4.00 -8.04 -7.79
N LEU A 71 -2.80 -7.61 -7.41
CA LEU A 71 -2.10 -6.48 -8.01
C LEU A 71 -1.26 -6.98 -9.16
N LEU A 72 -1.55 -6.51 -10.37
CA LEU A 72 -0.82 -6.85 -11.58
C LEU A 72 0.34 -5.87 -11.77
N PHE A 73 1.57 -6.35 -11.61
CA PHE A 73 2.77 -5.55 -11.80
C PHE A 73 3.54 -6.05 -13.03
N GLY A 74 3.58 -5.22 -14.06
CA GLY A 74 4.17 -5.57 -15.35
C GLY A 74 5.44 -4.78 -15.63
N GLU A 75 6.53 -5.47 -15.98
CA GLU A 75 7.73 -4.85 -16.56
C GLU A 75 7.78 -5.11 -18.08
N PHE A 76 8.03 -4.06 -18.87
CA PHE A 76 7.94 -4.04 -20.33
C PHE A 76 9.31 -3.87 -20.99
#